data_AF-A0A838IU71-F1
#
_entry.id   AF-A0A838IU71-F1
#
_cell.length_a   1.000
_cell.length_b   1.000
_cell.length_c   1.000
_cell.angle_alpha   90.00
_cell.angle_beta   90.00
_cell.angle_gamma   90.00
#
_symmetry.space_group_name_H-M   'P 1'
#
loop_
_entity.id
_entity.type
_entity.pdbx_description
1 polymer ?
#
loop_
_entity_poly.entity_id
_entity_poly.type
_entity_poly.pdbx_seq_one_letter_code
_entity_poly.pdbx_strand_id
1 'polypeptide(L)'
;MFLDGVGLGVDDADVNPLAAPWPGLEALAGRRWTAPSWGAEEGGSGVGVAGTVARSLDAALDHAGIPQSATGQTSLLTGLNAARTMGGHYGPWPGPTLRALLDHGTLFHDGVAAGGAALANVYPPGYFAALSGRRLRRSAPVHAALAAGLELATVETYERGEAVSADLDGAFMRVGERPRGAPSALATTPFDPVGIVGEAERLARLARRHSFTFFDVWLTDQIGHRADA
;
A
#
# COMPACT_ATOMS: atom_id res chain seq x y z
N MET A 1 3.56 -5.72 -0.72
CA MET A 1 2.30 -5.45 0.00
C MET A 1 2.56 -4.35 1.01
N PHE A 2 1.68 -3.36 1.06
CA PHE A 2 1.71 -2.24 1.99
C PHE A 2 0.38 -2.23 2.75
N LEU A 3 0.44 -2.33 4.07
CA LEU A 3 -0.72 -2.33 4.96
C LEU A 3 -0.80 -0.96 5.63
N ASP A 4 -1.74 -0.13 5.18
CA ASP A 4 -1.82 1.25 5.67
C ASP A 4 -2.51 1.30 7.05
N GLY A 5 -2.03 2.17 7.94
CA GLY A 5 -2.60 2.35 9.28
C GLY A 5 -2.36 1.21 10.29
N VAL A 6 -1.46 0.25 10.00
CA VAL A 6 -1.08 -0.83 10.94
C VAL A 6 0.42 -0.81 11.17
N GLY A 7 0.83 -0.85 12.45
CA GLY A 7 2.24 -0.78 12.85
C GLY A 7 2.61 -1.78 13.94
N LEU A 8 3.90 -1.83 14.25
CA LEU A 8 4.43 -2.62 15.37
C LEU A 8 3.99 -1.97 16.70
N GLY A 9 2.86 -2.42 17.25
CA GLY A 9 2.27 -1.93 18.49
C GLY A 9 2.55 -2.82 19.71
N VAL A 10 1.82 -2.58 20.79
CA VAL A 10 1.86 -3.42 22.01
C VAL A 10 1.50 -4.87 21.71
N ASP A 11 1.97 -5.79 22.55
CA ASP A 11 1.63 -7.22 22.46
C ASP A 11 0.28 -7.51 23.14
N ASP A 12 -0.78 -6.96 22.56
CA ASP A 12 -2.16 -7.08 23.02
C ASP A 12 -3.08 -7.21 21.81
N ALA A 13 -3.74 -8.35 21.64
CA ALA A 13 -4.57 -8.66 20.48
C ALA A 13 -5.89 -7.86 20.45
N ASP A 14 -6.31 -7.28 21.58
CA ASP A 14 -7.50 -6.43 21.64
C ASP A 14 -7.23 -5.00 21.16
N VAL A 15 -5.95 -4.60 21.09
CA VAL A 15 -5.52 -3.23 20.70
C VAL A 15 -4.70 -3.23 19.42
N ASN A 16 -3.84 -4.23 19.22
CA ASN A 16 -2.95 -4.36 18.08
C ASN A 16 -3.28 -5.64 17.28
N PRO A 17 -3.82 -5.53 16.05
CA PRO A 17 -4.18 -6.72 15.27
C PRO A 17 -2.97 -7.61 14.94
N LEU A 18 -1.74 -7.09 14.94
CA LEU A 18 -0.52 -7.88 14.72
C LEU A 18 -0.07 -8.68 15.95
N ALA A 19 -0.70 -8.47 17.13
CA ALA A 19 -0.50 -9.30 18.31
C ALA A 19 -1.35 -10.59 18.29
N ALA A 20 -2.29 -10.72 17.36
CA ALA A 20 -2.93 -12.02 17.08
C ALA A 20 -1.94 -13.00 16.40
N PRO A 21 -2.15 -14.32 16.47
CA PRO A 21 -1.29 -15.28 15.79
C PRO A 21 -1.40 -15.17 14.27
N TRP A 22 -0.31 -14.81 13.60
CA TRP A 22 -0.21 -14.73 12.13
C TRP A 22 0.93 -15.61 11.62
N PRO A 23 0.76 -16.95 11.54
CA PRO A 23 1.87 -17.87 11.25
C PRO A 23 2.62 -17.55 9.96
N GLY A 24 1.93 -17.08 8.91
CA GLY A 24 2.55 -16.67 7.66
C GLY A 24 3.43 -15.42 7.80
N LEU A 25 2.97 -14.40 8.54
CA LEU A 25 3.77 -13.21 8.81
C LEU A 25 4.95 -13.54 9.73
N GLU A 26 4.73 -14.33 10.77
CA GLU A 26 5.78 -14.77 11.70
C GLU A 26 6.87 -15.55 10.96
N ALA A 27 6.50 -16.42 10.03
CA ALA A 27 7.44 -17.15 9.20
C ALA A 27 8.30 -16.24 8.30
N LEU A 28 7.77 -15.10 7.83
CA LEU A 28 8.53 -14.15 6.99
C LEU A 28 9.65 -13.45 7.77
N ALA A 29 9.38 -13.06 9.01
CA ALA A 29 10.33 -12.32 9.85
C ALA A 29 11.10 -13.20 10.86
N GLY A 30 10.70 -14.47 11.01
CA GLY A 30 11.21 -15.37 12.05
C GLY A 30 10.86 -14.92 13.48
N ARG A 31 9.87 -14.03 13.65
CA ARG A 31 9.47 -13.41 14.92
C ARG A 31 8.06 -12.83 14.83
N ARG A 32 7.48 -12.49 15.99
CA ARG A 32 6.17 -11.84 16.09
C ARG A 32 6.22 -10.38 15.63
N TRP A 33 5.10 -9.83 15.15
CA TRP A 33 4.99 -8.47 14.62
C TRP A 33 4.49 -7.47 15.68
N THR A 34 5.05 -7.55 16.89
CA THR A 34 4.74 -6.66 18.02
C THR A 34 5.99 -5.87 18.43
N ALA A 35 5.86 -4.62 18.85
CA ALA A 35 6.99 -3.75 19.20
C ALA A 35 8.05 -4.42 20.12
N PRO A 36 7.67 -5.19 21.17
CA PRO A 36 8.64 -5.89 22.01
C PRO A 36 9.53 -6.89 21.25
N SER A 37 9.03 -7.48 20.16
CA SER A 37 9.74 -8.47 19.35
C SER A 37 10.77 -7.85 18.39
N TRP A 38 10.72 -6.54 18.18
CA TRP A 38 11.57 -5.82 17.23
C TRP A 38 12.67 -4.98 17.88
N GLY A 39 12.61 -4.77 19.20
CA GLY A 39 13.65 -4.10 19.98
C GLY A 39 13.96 -2.66 19.54
N ALA A 40 14.62 -1.90 20.41
CA ALA A 40 15.07 -0.52 20.14
C ALA A 40 16.46 -0.47 19.46
N GLU A 41 16.91 -1.54 18.83
CA GLU A 41 18.17 -1.48 18.08
C GLU A 41 17.92 -0.88 16.70
N GLU A 42 17.99 0.45 16.64
CA GLU A 42 18.24 1.19 15.42
C GLU A 42 19.41 0.52 14.66
N GLY A 43 19.11 -0.10 13.52
CA GLY A 43 20.14 -0.68 12.65
C GLY A 43 20.51 -2.15 12.90
N GLY A 44 19.81 -2.88 13.78
CA GLY A 44 20.08 -4.31 13.99
C GLY A 44 19.89 -5.14 12.71
N SER A 45 20.93 -5.82 12.23
CA SER A 45 20.89 -6.77 11.09
C SER A 45 19.70 -7.73 11.25
N GLY A 46 18.63 -7.61 10.50
CA GLY A 46 18.52 -8.12 9.14
C GLY A 46 18.20 -9.59 9.15
N VAL A 47 17.78 -10.17 10.29
CA VAL A 47 17.39 -11.57 10.35
C VAL A 47 15.98 -11.70 9.77
N GLY A 48 15.87 -11.66 8.45
CA GLY A 48 14.81 -12.40 7.78
C GLY A 48 15.23 -13.87 7.62
N VAL A 49 14.26 -14.72 7.30
CA VAL A 49 14.58 -16.06 6.75
C VAL A 49 15.32 -15.88 5.42
N ALA A 50 16.18 -16.82 5.01
CA ALA A 50 17.04 -16.71 3.83
C ALA A 50 16.33 -16.06 2.62
N GLY A 51 16.83 -14.89 2.18
CA GLY A 51 16.25 -14.10 1.08
C GLY A 51 15.33 -12.95 1.49
N THR A 52 15.06 -12.75 2.79
CA THR A 52 14.20 -11.66 3.30
C THR A 52 15.00 -10.66 4.14
N VAL A 53 14.68 -9.37 4.01
CA VAL A 53 15.17 -8.32 4.92
C VAL A 53 14.00 -7.82 5.76
N ALA A 54 14.17 -7.84 7.07
CA ALA A 54 13.17 -7.40 8.03
C ALA A 54 13.77 -6.28 8.91
N ARG A 55 13.08 -5.13 8.98
CA ARG A 55 13.50 -3.91 9.70
C ARG A 55 12.29 -3.28 10.38
N SER A 56 12.48 -2.82 11.62
CA SER A 56 11.61 -1.82 12.22
C SER A 56 12.08 -0.43 11.80
N LEU A 57 11.13 0.49 11.61
CA LEU A 57 11.38 1.90 11.32
C LEU A 57 10.42 2.73 12.14
N ASP A 58 10.90 3.86 12.67
CA ASP A 58 10.02 4.85 13.26
C ASP A 58 9.22 5.56 12.15
N ALA A 59 7.90 5.41 12.19
CA ALA A 59 6.98 6.05 11.25
C ALA A 59 7.01 7.58 11.33
N ALA A 60 7.52 8.16 12.43
CA ALA A 60 7.70 9.59 12.57
C ALA A 60 8.82 10.16 11.69
N LEU A 61 9.75 9.32 11.20
CA LEU A 61 10.83 9.72 10.29
C LEU A 61 11.60 10.96 10.77
N ASP A 62 11.97 10.97 12.06
CA ASP A 62 12.65 12.08 12.76
C ASP A 62 11.86 13.41 12.82
N HIS A 63 10.56 13.39 12.54
CA HIS A 63 9.71 14.58 12.56
C HIS A 63 8.59 14.46 13.59
N ALA A 64 8.42 15.51 14.38
CA ALA A 64 7.35 15.60 15.36
C ALA A 64 5.96 15.55 14.70
N GLY A 65 4.98 15.05 15.46
CA GLY A 65 3.59 14.94 15.04
C GLY A 65 3.21 13.54 14.59
N ILE A 66 1.95 13.38 14.22
CA ILE A 66 1.39 12.09 13.79
C ILE A 66 1.82 11.82 12.34
N PRO A 67 2.40 10.64 12.04
CA PRO A 67 2.70 10.24 10.67
C PRO A 67 1.50 10.39 9.74
N GLN A 68 1.74 10.76 8.48
CA GLN A 68 0.67 10.98 7.49
C GLN A 68 0.97 10.21 6.19
N SER A 69 -0.08 9.72 5.52
CA SER A 69 0.05 8.79 4.40
C SER A 69 0.84 9.37 3.23
N ALA A 70 0.68 10.65 2.86
CA ALA A 70 1.37 11.18 1.68
C ALA A 70 2.89 11.26 1.88
N THR A 71 3.36 11.77 3.03
CA THR A 71 4.79 11.78 3.35
C THR A 71 5.33 10.37 3.60
N GLY A 72 4.59 9.52 4.29
CA GLY A 72 4.99 8.12 4.55
C GLY A 72 5.16 7.31 3.28
N GLN A 73 4.12 7.25 2.43
CA GLN A 73 4.14 6.52 1.17
C GLN A 73 5.16 7.10 0.17
N THR A 74 5.33 8.43 0.12
CA THR A 74 6.38 9.03 -0.72
C THR A 74 7.77 8.61 -0.25
N SER A 75 7.99 8.57 1.06
CA SER A 75 9.28 8.12 1.61
C SER A 75 9.56 6.66 1.28
N LEU A 76 8.54 5.80 1.42
CA LEU A 76 8.64 4.39 1.08
C LEU A 76 8.98 4.15 -0.40
N LEU A 77 8.34 4.89 -1.30
CA LEU A 77 8.48 4.69 -2.76
C LEU A 77 9.75 5.33 -3.34
N THR A 78 10.27 6.39 -2.74
CA THR A 78 11.43 7.14 -3.24
C THR A 78 12.74 6.81 -2.50
N GLY A 79 12.65 6.23 -1.30
CA GLY A 79 13.79 6.07 -0.40
C GLY A 79 14.27 7.38 0.24
N LEU A 80 13.59 8.51 0.01
CA LEU A 80 13.92 9.83 0.57
C LEU A 80 13.03 10.14 1.77
N ASN A 81 13.56 10.78 2.81
CA ASN A 81 12.71 11.26 3.92
C ASN A 81 11.83 12.44 3.44
N ALA A 82 10.59 12.15 3.06
CA ALA A 82 9.66 13.14 2.53
C ALA A 82 9.10 14.06 3.62
N ALA A 83 9.00 13.58 4.88
CA ALA A 83 8.63 14.43 6.01
C ALA A 83 9.68 15.53 6.21
N ARG A 84 10.97 15.18 6.16
CA ARG A 84 12.07 16.15 6.18
C ARG A 84 11.99 17.14 5.02
N THR A 85 11.68 16.66 3.82
CA THR A 85 11.55 17.54 2.63
C THR A 85 10.38 18.53 2.78
N MET A 86 9.30 18.10 3.42
CA MET A 86 8.12 18.94 3.67
C MET A 86 8.22 19.79 4.94
N GLY A 87 9.25 19.57 5.77
CA GLY A 87 9.36 20.18 7.11
C GLY A 87 8.36 19.63 8.12
N GLY A 88 7.75 18.47 7.85
CA GLY A 88 6.75 17.83 8.71
C GLY A 88 5.91 16.81 7.95
N HIS A 89 5.03 16.13 8.68
CA HIS A 89 4.09 15.16 8.10
C HIS A 89 2.97 15.87 7.33
N TYR A 90 2.62 15.34 6.16
CA TYR A 90 1.58 15.89 5.30
C TYR A 90 0.78 14.76 4.63
N GLY A 91 -0.52 14.96 4.45
CA GLY A 91 -1.39 13.97 3.85
C GLY A 91 -2.86 14.38 3.81
N PRO A 92 -3.74 13.51 3.31
CA PRO A 92 -3.46 12.15 2.84
C PRO A 92 -2.97 12.09 1.37
N TRP A 93 -3.01 13.20 0.64
CA TRP A 93 -2.68 13.24 -0.80
C TRP A 93 -1.37 13.99 -1.06
N PRO A 94 -0.50 13.53 -1.98
CA PRO A 94 0.72 14.24 -2.34
C PRO A 94 0.42 15.59 -3.01
N GLY A 95 0.95 16.66 -2.42
CA GLY A 95 1.01 18.00 -3.01
C GLY A 95 2.12 18.14 -4.06
N PRO A 96 2.30 19.34 -4.66
CA PRO A 96 3.27 19.55 -5.75
C PRO A 96 4.71 19.13 -5.41
N THR A 97 5.18 19.46 -4.20
CA THR A 97 6.53 19.08 -3.73
C THR A 97 6.73 17.57 -3.71
N LEU A 98 5.78 16.82 -3.13
CA LEU A 98 5.84 15.36 -3.07
C LEU A 98 5.70 14.74 -4.46
N ARG A 99 4.85 15.29 -5.32
CA ARG A 99 4.73 14.83 -6.72
C ARG A 99 6.04 14.98 -7.48
N ALA A 100 6.75 16.10 -7.31
CA ALA A 100 8.06 16.28 -7.92
C ALA A 100 9.04 15.18 -7.48
N LEU A 101 9.06 14.80 -6.20
CA LEU A 101 9.89 13.66 -5.74
C LEU A 101 9.49 12.35 -6.42
N LEU A 102 8.19 12.07 -6.50
CA LEU A 102 7.66 10.85 -7.13
C LEU A 102 7.91 10.81 -8.65
N ASP A 103 7.92 11.98 -9.31
CA ASP A 103 8.21 12.12 -10.73
C ASP A 103 9.70 11.94 -11.05
N HIS A 104 10.59 12.20 -10.08
CA HIS A 104 12.03 12.07 -10.26
C HIS A 104 12.53 10.62 -10.27
N GLY A 105 11.86 9.73 -9.53
CA GLY A 105 12.25 8.33 -9.44
C GLY A 105 11.65 7.64 -8.23
N THR A 106 11.22 6.39 -8.42
CA THR A 106 10.63 5.55 -7.38
C THR A 106 10.98 4.09 -7.63
N LEU A 107 10.70 3.22 -6.67
CA LEU A 107 10.82 1.77 -6.83
C LEU A 107 10.04 1.21 -8.05
N PHE A 108 8.99 1.91 -8.53
CA PHE A 108 8.34 1.54 -9.79
C PHE A 108 9.24 1.78 -11.00
N HIS A 109 9.97 2.90 -11.04
CA HIS A 109 10.93 3.19 -12.11
C HIS A 109 12.07 2.15 -12.11
N ASP A 110 12.60 1.85 -10.92
CA ASP A 110 13.64 0.83 -10.75
C ASP A 110 13.14 -0.55 -11.19
N GLY A 111 11.92 -0.92 -10.79
CA GLY A 111 11.28 -2.16 -11.20
C GLY A 111 11.11 -2.26 -12.72
N VAL A 112 10.61 -1.20 -13.38
CA VAL A 112 10.49 -1.13 -14.84
C VAL A 112 11.84 -1.37 -15.50
N ALA A 113 12.91 -0.71 -15.04
CA ALA A 113 14.26 -0.88 -15.56
C ALA A 113 14.83 -2.30 -15.31
N ALA A 114 14.40 -2.98 -14.24
CA ALA A 114 14.95 -4.25 -13.80
C ALA A 114 14.14 -5.49 -14.25
N GLY A 115 13.10 -5.35 -15.07
CA GLY A 115 12.28 -6.48 -15.53
C GLY A 115 10.77 -6.34 -15.33
N GLY A 116 10.29 -5.12 -15.09
CA GLY A 116 8.88 -4.77 -15.00
C GLY A 116 8.45 -4.41 -13.58
N ALA A 117 7.43 -3.56 -13.50
CA ALA A 117 6.79 -3.18 -12.25
C ALA A 117 5.26 -3.26 -12.37
N ALA A 118 4.58 -3.52 -11.25
CA ALA A 118 3.12 -3.55 -11.20
C ALA A 118 2.59 -2.88 -9.93
N LEU A 119 1.57 -2.02 -10.11
CA LEU A 119 0.65 -1.67 -9.03
C LEU A 119 -0.53 -2.65 -9.13
N ALA A 120 -0.57 -3.62 -8.23
CA ALA A 120 -1.42 -4.80 -8.36
C ALA A 120 -2.92 -4.52 -8.13
N ASN A 121 -3.26 -3.39 -7.52
CA ASN A 121 -4.63 -3.04 -7.20
C ASN A 121 -5.50 -2.89 -8.46
N VAL A 122 -6.66 -3.54 -8.48
CA VAL A 122 -7.71 -3.23 -9.46
C VAL A 122 -8.42 -1.93 -9.10
N TYR A 123 -8.77 -1.16 -10.12
CA TYR A 123 -9.57 0.05 -9.99
C TYR A 123 -10.90 -0.07 -10.77
N PRO A 124 -12.03 0.31 -10.17
CA PRO A 124 -13.34 0.30 -10.84
C PRO A 124 -13.47 1.39 -11.92
N PRO A 125 -14.36 1.24 -12.92
CA PRO A 125 -14.49 2.17 -14.05
C PRO A 125 -14.70 3.64 -13.67
N GLY A 126 -15.52 3.92 -12.66
CA GLY A 126 -15.75 5.32 -12.27
C GLY A 126 -14.57 5.96 -11.52
N TYR A 127 -13.58 5.17 -11.03
CA TYR A 127 -12.30 5.72 -10.57
C TYR A 127 -11.55 6.39 -11.73
N PHE A 128 -11.49 5.72 -12.89
CA PHE A 128 -10.90 6.28 -14.11
C PHE A 128 -11.66 7.51 -14.60
N ALA A 129 -13.01 7.49 -14.55
CA ALA A 129 -13.83 8.65 -14.89
C ALA A 129 -13.56 9.86 -13.96
N ALA A 130 -13.37 9.61 -12.65
CA ALA A 130 -13.04 10.66 -11.69
C ALA A 130 -11.61 11.21 -11.89
N LEU A 131 -10.65 10.34 -12.25
CA LEU A 131 -9.29 10.72 -12.61
C LEU A 131 -9.25 11.60 -13.87
N SER A 132 -9.92 11.19 -14.95
CA SER A 132 -9.92 11.93 -16.22
C SER A 132 -10.59 13.30 -16.09
N GLY A 133 -11.66 13.39 -15.28
CA GLY A 133 -12.32 14.65 -14.95
C GLY A 133 -11.56 15.57 -13.99
N ARG A 134 -10.35 15.17 -13.53
CA ARG A 134 -9.56 15.86 -12.46
C ARG A 134 -10.35 16.07 -11.17
N ARG A 135 -11.38 15.24 -10.93
CA ARG A 135 -12.23 15.27 -9.74
C ARG A 135 -11.67 14.44 -8.59
N LEU A 136 -10.62 13.67 -8.85
CA LEU A 136 -9.97 12.80 -7.89
C LEU A 136 -8.52 13.21 -7.64
N ARG A 137 -8.11 13.25 -6.37
CA ARG A 137 -6.70 13.35 -5.97
C ARG A 137 -6.09 11.95 -5.96
N ARG A 138 -4.94 11.79 -6.61
CA ARG A 138 -4.19 10.53 -6.66
C ARG A 138 -3.49 10.30 -5.32
N SER A 139 -3.46 9.06 -4.84
CA SER A 139 -2.54 8.64 -3.76
C SER A 139 -1.09 8.65 -4.26
N ALA A 140 -0.13 8.58 -3.34
CA ALA A 140 1.29 8.51 -3.72
C ALA A 140 1.61 7.26 -4.57
N PRO A 141 1.14 6.03 -4.24
CA PRO A 141 1.34 4.86 -5.10
C PRO A 141 0.76 5.01 -6.51
N VAL A 142 -0.45 5.56 -6.63
CA VAL A 142 -1.08 5.78 -7.95
C VAL A 142 -0.32 6.83 -8.75
N HIS A 143 0.09 7.94 -8.13
CA HIS A 143 0.88 8.96 -8.81
C HIS A 143 2.24 8.39 -9.26
N ALA A 144 2.93 7.65 -8.39
CA ALA A 144 4.22 7.03 -8.68
C ALA A 144 4.16 6.01 -9.83
N ALA A 145 3.15 5.15 -9.83
CA ALA A 145 2.98 4.15 -10.88
C ALA A 145 2.75 4.81 -12.25
N LEU A 146 1.88 5.83 -12.30
CA LEU A 146 1.64 6.61 -13.53
C LEU A 146 2.87 7.37 -14.00
N ALA A 147 3.65 7.95 -13.07
CA ALA A 147 4.90 8.64 -13.40
C ALA A 147 5.95 7.68 -14.00
N ALA A 148 5.99 6.43 -13.54
CA ALA A 148 6.81 5.37 -14.09
C ALA A 148 6.28 4.76 -15.41
N GLY A 149 5.19 5.32 -15.96
CA GLY A 149 4.60 4.86 -17.23
C GLY A 149 3.73 3.61 -17.12
N LEU A 150 3.31 3.21 -15.92
CA LEU A 150 2.42 2.07 -15.73
C LEU A 150 0.96 2.46 -15.99
N GLU A 151 0.18 1.49 -16.48
CA GLU A 151 -1.27 1.59 -16.54
C GLU A 151 -1.90 1.08 -15.24
N LEU A 152 -2.99 1.70 -14.80
CA LEU A 152 -3.75 1.21 -13.64
C LEU A 152 -4.63 0.04 -14.07
N ALA A 153 -4.67 -1.01 -13.27
CA ALA A 153 -5.44 -2.21 -13.61
C ALA A 153 -6.95 -1.95 -13.63
N THR A 154 -7.59 -2.39 -14.70
CA THR A 154 -9.04 -2.32 -14.90
C THR A 154 -9.74 -3.60 -14.43
N VAL A 155 -11.07 -3.61 -14.47
CA VAL A 155 -11.86 -4.83 -14.18
C VAL A 155 -11.51 -5.95 -15.16
N GLU A 156 -11.31 -5.63 -16.45
CA GLU A 156 -10.90 -6.62 -17.45
C GLU A 156 -9.51 -7.21 -17.13
N THR A 157 -8.62 -6.39 -16.55
CA THR A 157 -7.30 -6.85 -16.09
C THR A 157 -7.43 -7.80 -14.90
N TYR A 158 -8.34 -7.51 -13.98
CA TYR A 158 -8.68 -8.40 -12.89
C TYR A 158 -9.32 -9.72 -13.37
N GLU A 159 -10.22 -9.69 -14.35
CA GLU A 159 -10.86 -10.89 -14.91
C GLU A 159 -9.84 -11.84 -15.54
N ARG A 160 -8.78 -11.30 -16.15
CA ARG A 160 -7.62 -12.10 -16.64
C ARG A 160 -6.72 -12.63 -15.52
N GLY A 161 -7.00 -12.30 -14.26
CA GLY A 161 -6.20 -12.71 -13.10
C GLY A 161 -4.89 -11.94 -12.97
N GLU A 162 -4.83 -10.72 -13.50
CA GLU A 162 -3.65 -9.85 -13.55
C GLU A 162 -3.76 -8.63 -12.61
N ALA A 163 -4.74 -8.64 -11.71
CA ALA A 163 -4.92 -7.64 -10.67
C ALA A 163 -5.61 -8.26 -9.45
N VAL A 164 -5.57 -7.53 -8.33
CA VAL A 164 -6.03 -7.97 -7.01
C VAL A 164 -6.91 -6.90 -6.38
N SER A 165 -8.01 -7.31 -5.75
CA SER A 165 -8.86 -6.37 -5.01
C SER A 165 -8.21 -5.90 -3.71
N ALA A 166 -8.39 -4.62 -3.37
CA ALA A 166 -7.71 -4.00 -2.23
C ALA A 166 -8.14 -4.53 -0.85
N ASP A 167 -9.28 -5.20 -0.78
CA ASP A 167 -9.84 -5.87 0.40
C ASP A 167 -9.42 -7.33 0.55
N LEU A 168 -8.53 -7.82 -0.34
CA LEU A 168 -8.00 -9.18 -0.35
C LEU A 168 -9.03 -10.29 -0.63
N ASP A 169 -10.33 -10.04 -0.63
CA ASP A 169 -11.37 -11.05 -0.90
C ASP A 169 -12.29 -10.72 -2.09
N GLY A 170 -12.21 -9.49 -2.63
CA GLY A 170 -12.97 -9.06 -3.80
C GLY A 170 -14.36 -8.50 -3.51
N ALA A 171 -14.77 -8.38 -2.25
CA ALA A 171 -16.09 -7.85 -1.87
C ALA A 171 -16.31 -6.37 -2.26
N PHE A 172 -15.30 -5.52 -2.07
CA PHE A 172 -15.25 -4.08 -2.31
C PHE A 172 -15.65 -3.73 -3.74
N MET A 173 -15.23 -4.56 -4.70
CA MET A 173 -15.56 -4.37 -6.10
C MET A 173 -17.03 -4.68 -6.42
N ARG A 174 -17.70 -5.52 -5.62
CA ARG A 174 -19.15 -5.80 -5.77
C ARG A 174 -20.04 -4.67 -5.31
N VAL A 175 -19.67 -4.02 -4.21
CA VAL A 175 -20.51 -2.99 -3.55
C VAL A 175 -20.36 -1.60 -4.16
N GLY A 176 -19.41 -1.41 -5.09
CA GLY A 176 -19.17 -0.09 -5.70
C GLY A 176 -18.73 0.95 -4.67
N GLU A 177 -18.13 0.49 -3.57
CA GLU A 177 -17.74 1.34 -2.46
C GLU A 177 -16.71 2.38 -2.92
N ARG A 178 -16.82 3.58 -2.33
CA ARG A 178 -16.12 4.77 -2.83
C ARG A 178 -14.65 4.71 -2.42
N PRO A 179 -13.71 4.78 -3.37
CA PRO A 179 -12.34 5.17 -3.06
C PRO A 179 -12.36 6.53 -2.34
N ARG A 180 -11.46 6.74 -1.37
CA ARG A 180 -11.33 8.02 -0.66
C ARG A 180 -11.29 9.18 -1.68
N GLY A 181 -12.24 10.10 -1.58
CA GLY A 181 -12.30 11.31 -2.41
C GLY A 181 -12.98 11.19 -3.78
N ALA A 182 -13.59 10.06 -4.13
CA ALA A 182 -14.36 9.93 -5.38
C ALA A 182 -15.79 10.49 -5.23
N PRO A 183 -16.25 11.39 -6.13
CA PRO A 183 -17.64 11.81 -6.18
C PRO A 183 -18.50 10.67 -6.77
N SER A 184 -19.47 10.21 -5.98
CA SER A 184 -20.46 9.13 -6.20
C SER A 184 -20.00 7.69 -5.96
N ALA A 185 -20.94 6.86 -5.50
CA ALA A 185 -20.81 5.41 -5.51
C ALA A 185 -20.53 4.97 -6.96
N LEU A 186 -19.54 4.11 -7.11
CA LEU A 186 -19.14 3.63 -8.42
C LEU A 186 -20.19 2.62 -8.85
N ALA A 187 -20.70 2.73 -10.08
CA ALA A 187 -21.70 1.81 -10.59
C ALA A 187 -21.26 0.37 -10.33
N THR A 188 -22.18 -0.45 -9.80
CA THR A 188 -21.93 -1.87 -9.53
C THR A 188 -21.48 -2.53 -10.83
N THR A 189 -20.22 -2.90 -10.91
CA THR A 189 -19.71 -3.70 -12.03
C THR A 189 -19.91 -5.15 -11.61
N PRO A 190 -20.52 -6.02 -12.44
CA PRO A 190 -20.54 -7.45 -12.18
C PRO A 190 -19.11 -7.91 -11.91
N PHE A 191 -18.87 -8.45 -10.71
CA PHE A 191 -17.54 -8.81 -10.25
C PHE A 191 -17.67 -10.09 -9.46
N ASP A 192 -17.12 -11.18 -9.99
CA ASP A 192 -17.05 -12.45 -9.28
C ASP A 192 -15.76 -12.48 -8.46
N PRO A 193 -15.83 -12.38 -7.12
CA PRO A 193 -14.64 -12.49 -6.29
C PRO A 193 -14.07 -13.91 -6.41
N VAL A 194 -12.75 -14.01 -6.56
CA VAL A 194 -12.07 -15.31 -6.51
C VAL A 194 -11.77 -15.77 -5.08
N GLY A 195 -12.19 -14.97 -4.09
CA GLY A 195 -11.97 -15.19 -2.67
C GLY A 195 -10.50 -15.02 -2.26
N ILE A 196 -10.26 -15.04 -0.95
CA ILE A 196 -8.95 -14.73 -0.37
C ILE A 196 -7.80 -15.60 -0.91
N VAL A 197 -8.05 -16.89 -1.14
CA VAL A 197 -7.05 -17.81 -1.71
C VAL A 197 -6.73 -17.44 -3.15
N GLY A 198 -7.75 -17.19 -3.97
CA GLY A 198 -7.56 -16.80 -5.36
C GLY A 198 -6.85 -15.45 -5.52
N GLU A 199 -7.16 -14.49 -4.65
CA GLU A 199 -6.51 -13.18 -4.61
C GLU A 199 -5.03 -13.31 -4.20
N ALA A 200 -4.73 -14.15 -3.19
CA ALA A 200 -3.35 -14.44 -2.79
C ALA A 200 -2.55 -15.11 -3.92
N GLU A 201 -3.14 -16.06 -4.64
CA GLU A 201 -2.51 -16.70 -5.80
C GLU A 201 -2.24 -15.72 -6.94
N ARG A 202 -3.18 -14.80 -7.21
CA ARG A 202 -3.02 -13.73 -8.20
C ARG A 202 -1.87 -12.80 -7.82
N LEU A 203 -1.82 -12.34 -6.57
CA LEU A 203 -0.74 -11.49 -6.08
C LEU A 203 0.62 -12.19 -6.17
N ALA A 204 0.68 -13.47 -5.80
CA ALA A 204 1.91 -14.26 -5.89
C ALA A 204 2.37 -14.45 -7.35
N ARG A 205 1.45 -14.60 -8.30
CA ARG A 205 1.79 -14.64 -9.74
C ARG A 205 2.33 -13.29 -10.22
N LEU A 206 1.71 -12.18 -9.84
CA LEU A 206 2.16 -10.84 -10.20
C LEU A 206 3.57 -10.56 -9.66
N ALA A 207 3.81 -10.90 -8.39
CA ALA A 207 5.11 -10.75 -7.74
C ALA A 207 6.22 -11.60 -8.39
N ARG A 208 5.89 -12.75 -9.00
CA ARG A 208 6.87 -13.55 -9.77
C ARG A 208 7.12 -13.03 -11.18
N ARG A 209 6.18 -12.27 -11.76
CA ARG A 209 6.27 -11.76 -13.13
C ARG A 209 7.03 -10.43 -13.24
N HIS A 210 7.14 -9.69 -12.15
CA HIS A 210 7.71 -8.34 -12.14
C HIS A 210 8.83 -8.26 -11.11
N SER A 211 9.85 -7.45 -11.41
CA SER A 211 10.94 -7.16 -10.48
C SER A 211 10.48 -6.31 -9.29
N PHE A 212 9.39 -5.56 -9.45
CA PHE A 212 8.73 -4.86 -8.35
C PHE A 212 7.20 -5.00 -8.44
N THR A 213 6.55 -5.39 -7.33
CA THR A 213 5.09 -5.40 -7.23
C THR A 213 4.67 -4.68 -5.96
N PHE A 214 3.92 -3.60 -6.12
CA PHE A 214 3.28 -2.89 -5.02
C PHE A 214 1.81 -3.25 -4.96
N PHE A 215 1.30 -3.51 -3.76
CA PHE A 215 -0.10 -3.77 -3.51
C PHE A 215 -0.52 -3.02 -2.25
N ASP A 216 -1.46 -2.10 -2.41
CA ASP A 216 -1.91 -1.14 -1.40
C ASP A 216 -3.18 -1.64 -0.70
N VAL A 217 -3.10 -1.97 0.59
CA VAL A 217 -4.24 -2.34 1.43
C VAL A 217 -4.65 -1.11 2.25
N TRP A 218 -5.48 -0.26 1.65
CA TRP A 218 -5.88 1.04 2.20
C TRP A 218 -7.17 0.98 3.04
N LEU A 219 -7.82 -0.19 3.14
CA LEU A 219 -9.04 -0.37 3.92
C LEU A 219 -8.78 -0.40 5.43
N THR A 220 -7.61 -0.86 5.86
CA THR A 220 -7.22 -0.88 7.28
C THR A 220 -7.10 0.52 7.86
N ASP A 221 -6.52 1.45 7.11
CA ASP A 221 -6.48 2.87 7.47
C ASP A 221 -7.90 3.48 7.57
N GLN A 222 -8.82 3.13 6.67
CA GLN A 222 -10.22 3.57 6.80
C GLN A 222 -10.91 3.08 8.06
N ILE A 223 -10.63 1.85 8.50
CA ILE A 223 -11.20 1.28 9.72
C ILE A 223 -10.61 1.99 10.95
N GLY A 224 -9.29 2.20 10.98
CA GLY A 224 -8.62 2.92 12.08
C GLY A 224 -9.19 4.33 12.28
N HIS A 225 -9.35 5.09 11.21
CA HIS A 225 -9.95 6.43 11.27
C HIS A 225 -11.41 6.48 11.75
N ARG A 226 -12.17 5.39 11.65
CA ARG A 226 -13.55 5.31 12.18
C ARG A 226 -13.58 5.00 13.68
N ALA A 227 -12.53 4.40 14.23
CA ALA A 227 -12.42 4.11 15.65
C ALA A 227 -11.92 5.32 16.47
N ASP A 228 -11.26 6.28 15.81
CA ASP A 228 -10.78 7.55 16.40
C ASP A 228 -11.80 8.71 16.31
N ALA A 229 -13.02 8.46 15.81
CA ALA A 229 -14.08 9.46 15.58
C ALA A 229 -15.28 9.25 16.52
#